data_AF-A0A9D3Q0L4-F1
#
_entry.id   AF-A0A9D3Q0L4-F1
#
_cell.length_a   1.000
_cell.length_b   1.000
_cell.length_c   1.000
_cell.angle_alpha   90.00
_cell.angle_beta   90.00
_cell.angle_gamma   90.00
#
_symmetry.space_group_name_H-M   'P 1'
#
loop_
_entity.id
_entity.type
_entity.pdbx_description
1 polymer ?
#
loop_
_entity_poly.entity_id
_entity_poly.type
_entity_poly.pdbx_seq_one_letter_code
_entity_poly.pdbx_strand_id
1 'polypeptide(L)'
;MDATFATPHWLTKARETIANSKEWKSFTAELFEVMKQQLAESYVKVFSDLSEAEKALLVERAAKAGHRGSSYMEVVAHISSVLEDVLSAHVAKEMNERHAVSPKTRLFQSHIRDGMACWVLHERELSDKSF
;
A
#
# COMPACT_ATOMS: atom_id res chain seq x y z
N MET A 1 -0.04 -7.38 -28.41
CA MET A 1 1.28 -7.04 -27.86
C MET A 1 1.04 -6.15 -26.66
N ASP A 2 1.09 -6.81 -25.51
CA ASP A 2 1.37 -6.33 -24.15
C ASP A 2 0.71 -5.02 -23.73
N ALA A 3 -0.55 -5.14 -23.29
CA ALA A 3 -1.08 -4.23 -22.27
C ALA A 3 -0.28 -4.48 -20.99
N THR A 4 0.92 -3.90 -20.91
CA THR A 4 1.57 -3.68 -19.63
C THR A 4 0.57 -2.88 -18.81
N PHE A 5 -0.03 -3.52 -17.82
CA PHE A 5 -0.98 -2.92 -16.87
C PHE A 5 -0.22 -1.92 -16.01
N ALA A 6 0.17 -0.80 -16.63
CA ALA A 6 0.96 0.23 -16.00
C ALA A 6 0.12 0.82 -14.86
N THR A 7 0.63 0.70 -13.63
CA THR A 7 0.01 1.30 -12.46
C THR A 7 -0.29 2.77 -12.75
N PRO A 8 -1.54 3.23 -12.55
CA PRO A 8 -1.90 4.61 -12.82
C PRO A 8 -0.93 5.59 -12.16
N HIS A 9 -0.50 6.61 -12.88
CA HIS A 9 0.51 7.56 -12.40
C HIS A 9 0.10 8.21 -11.06
N TRP A 10 -1.19 8.49 -10.86
CA TRP A 10 -1.70 9.05 -9.61
C TRP A 10 -1.47 8.08 -8.43
N LEU A 11 -1.61 6.78 -8.65
CA LEU A 11 -1.41 5.76 -7.62
C LEU A 11 0.08 5.55 -7.31
N THR A 12 0.94 5.58 -8.33
CA THR A 12 2.40 5.59 -8.15
C THR A 12 2.86 6.80 -7.33
N LYS A 13 2.34 7.98 -7.64
CA LYS A 13 2.61 9.21 -6.88
C LYS A 13 2.14 9.12 -5.43
N ALA A 14 0.95 8.56 -5.20
CA ALA A 14 0.44 8.34 -3.84
C ALA A 14 1.34 7.38 -3.06
N ARG A 15 1.76 6.27 -3.68
CA ARG A 15 2.69 5.30 -3.07
C ARG A 15 4.02 5.95 -2.69
N GLU A 16 4.62 6.74 -3.57
CA GLU A 16 5.87 7.45 -3.30
C GLU A 16 5.72 8.46 -2.16
N THR A 17 4.58 9.17 -2.11
CA THR A 17 4.28 10.12 -1.04
C THR A 17 4.18 9.41 0.31
N ILE A 18 3.44 8.30 0.37
CA ILE A 18 3.30 7.47 1.57
C ILE A 18 4.66 6.91 2.00
N ALA A 19 5.44 6.33 1.09
CA ALA A 19 6.72 5.70 1.42
C ALA A 19 7.75 6.69 2.01
N ASN A 20 7.66 7.97 1.64
CA ASN A 20 8.55 9.01 2.14
C ASN A 20 8.04 9.72 3.42
N SER A 21 6.77 9.47 3.79
CA SER A 21 6.10 10.08 4.94
C SER A 21 6.75 9.71 6.28
N LYS A 22 6.53 10.55 7.29
CA LYS A 22 7.00 10.27 8.66
C LYS A 22 6.17 9.14 9.27
N GLU A 23 4.88 9.12 8.99
CA GLU A 23 3.90 8.15 9.47
C GLU A 23 4.28 6.74 9.04
N TRP A 24 4.67 6.56 7.77
CA TRP A 24 5.19 5.29 7.27
C TRP A 24 6.49 4.86 7.96
N LYS A 25 7.43 5.80 8.16
CA LYS A 25 8.70 5.53 8.85
C LYS A 25 8.48 5.16 10.32
N SER A 26 7.58 5.86 11.01
CA SER A 26 7.21 5.60 12.40
C SER A 26 6.54 4.24 12.55
N PHE A 27 5.58 3.91 11.69
CA PHE A 27 4.91 2.62 11.67
C PHE A 27 5.89 1.47 11.40
N THR A 28 6.74 1.59 10.39
CA THR A 28 7.71 0.54 10.05
C THR A 28 8.79 0.37 11.12
N ALA A 29 9.19 1.43 11.81
CA ALA A 29 10.08 1.34 12.97
C ALA A 29 9.43 0.56 14.13
N GLU A 30 8.18 0.86 14.49
CA GLU A 30 7.47 0.12 15.54
C GLU A 30 7.28 -1.35 15.17
N LEU A 31 6.89 -1.63 13.93
CA LEU A 31 6.76 -3.00 13.42
C LEU A 31 8.09 -3.76 13.52
N PHE A 32 9.21 -3.11 13.19
CA PHE A 32 10.54 -3.70 13.30
C PHE A 32 10.94 -4.00 14.75
N GLU A 33 10.60 -3.12 15.70
CA GLU A 33 10.82 -3.39 17.13
C GLU A 33 10.02 -4.60 17.60
N VAL A 34 8.74 -4.71 17.23
CA VAL A 34 7.90 -5.87 17.57
C VAL A 34 8.47 -7.15 16.97
N MET A 35 8.93 -7.12 15.71
CA MET A 35 9.58 -8.27 15.08
C MET A 35 10.85 -8.70 15.80
N LYS A 36 11.71 -7.75 16.20
CA LYS A 36 12.93 -8.06 16.97
C LYS A 36 12.59 -8.71 18.30
N GLN A 37 11.56 -8.23 18.99
CA GLN A 37 11.10 -8.83 20.23
C GLN A 37 10.61 -10.27 20.01
N GLN A 38 9.80 -10.52 18.98
CA GLN A 38 9.31 -11.86 18.65
C GLN A 38 10.43 -12.83 18.24
N LEU A 39 11.47 -12.35 17.55
CA LEU A 39 12.66 -13.14 17.22
C LEU A 39 13.44 -13.54 18.48
N ALA A 40 13.64 -12.59 19.40
CA ALA A 40 14.32 -12.83 20.66
C ALA A 40 13.57 -13.87 21.52
N GLU A 41 12.24 -13.80 21.55
CA GLU A 41 11.37 -14.76 22.25
C GLU A 41 11.36 -16.15 21.59
N SER A 42 11.58 -16.22 20.28
CA SER A 42 11.57 -17.47 19.50
C SER A 42 12.94 -18.16 19.43
N TYR A 43 13.98 -17.66 20.10
CA TYR A 43 15.37 -18.13 20.05
C TYR A 43 16.01 -18.13 18.64
N VAL A 44 15.38 -17.47 17.68
CA VAL A 44 15.90 -17.32 16.31
C VAL A 44 16.87 -16.14 16.32
N LYS A 45 18.15 -16.42 16.08
CA LYS A 45 19.22 -15.41 16.18
C LYS A 45 19.22 -14.41 15.03
N VAL A 46 18.79 -14.83 13.83
CA VAL A 46 18.83 -13.97 12.64
C VAL A 46 17.58 -14.17 11.78
N PHE A 47 16.95 -13.07 11.35
CA PHE A 47 15.78 -13.09 10.46
C PHE A 47 16.07 -13.77 9.10
N SER A 48 17.34 -13.80 8.67
CA SER A 48 17.77 -14.50 7.46
C SER A 48 17.67 -16.02 7.55
N ASP A 49 17.62 -16.57 8.77
CA ASP A 49 17.57 -18.01 9.00
C ASP A 49 16.14 -18.56 8.85
N LEU A 50 15.15 -17.66 8.74
CA LEU A 50 13.77 -18.00 8.47
C LEU A 50 13.54 -18.25 6.97
N SER A 51 12.74 -19.25 6.67
CA SER A 51 12.14 -19.42 5.33
C SER A 51 11.23 -18.23 5.00
N GLU A 52 10.95 -18.00 3.71
CA GLU A 52 10.05 -16.92 3.29
C GLU A 52 8.65 -17.03 3.91
N ALA A 53 8.14 -18.25 4.11
CA ALA A 53 6.88 -18.49 4.81
C ALA A 53 6.92 -18.08 6.28
N GLU A 54 8.03 -18.38 6.98
CA GLU A 54 8.23 -17.99 8.38
C GLU A 54 8.42 -16.48 8.53
N LYS A 55 9.12 -15.83 7.59
CA LYS A 55 9.23 -14.36 7.52
C LYS A 55 7.85 -13.72 7.38
N ALA A 56 7.03 -14.22 6.45
CA ALA A 56 5.68 -13.71 6.24
C ALA A 56 4.81 -13.87 7.51
N LEU A 57 4.86 -15.04 8.16
CA LEU A 57 4.15 -15.30 9.40
C LEU A 57 4.61 -14.39 10.56
N LEU A 58 5.91 -14.13 10.66
CA LEU A 58 6.46 -13.24 11.67
C LEU A 58 5.96 -11.80 11.45
N VAL A 59 6.04 -11.31 10.21
CA VAL A 59 5.54 -9.97 9.85
C VAL A 59 4.04 -9.86 10.11
N GLU A 60 3.25 -10.88 9.76
CA GLU A 60 1.82 -10.88 10.01
C GLU A 60 1.50 -10.84 11.52
N ARG A 61 2.23 -11.61 12.34
CA ARG A 61 2.07 -11.60 13.80
C ARG A 61 2.47 -10.24 14.39
N ALA A 62 3.57 -9.67 13.94
CA ALA A 62 4.01 -8.34 14.37
C ALA A 62 2.99 -7.26 13.98
N ALA A 63 2.45 -7.32 12.76
CA ALA A 63 1.42 -6.40 12.29
C ALA A 63 0.12 -6.54 13.10
N LYS A 64 -0.30 -7.77 13.42
CA LYS A 64 -1.48 -8.02 14.27
C LYS A 64 -1.29 -7.51 15.70
N ALA A 65 -0.09 -7.66 16.26
CA ALA A 65 0.24 -7.13 17.58
C ALA A 65 0.24 -5.59 17.59
N GLY A 66 0.76 -4.96 16.53
CA GLY A 66 0.81 -3.51 16.36
C GLY A 66 -0.47 -2.87 15.82
N HIS A 67 -1.48 -3.64 15.41
CA HIS A 67 -2.72 -3.16 14.77
C HIS A 67 -3.54 -2.20 15.65
N ARG A 68 -3.27 -2.14 16.96
CA ARG A 68 -3.91 -1.22 17.90
C ARG A 68 -3.02 -0.05 18.34
N GLY A 69 -1.79 0.03 17.81
CA GLY A 69 -0.84 1.11 18.10
C GLY A 69 -1.28 2.43 17.47
N SER A 70 -0.86 3.54 18.08
CA SER A 70 -1.15 4.88 17.54
C SER A 70 -0.51 5.08 16.16
N SER A 71 0.70 4.54 15.93
CA SER A 71 1.40 4.62 14.64
C SER A 71 0.64 3.92 13.51
N TYR A 72 -0.04 2.81 13.79
CA TYR A 72 -0.89 2.12 12.81
C TYR A 72 -2.09 2.97 12.42
N MET A 73 -2.79 3.56 13.39
CA MET A 73 -3.92 4.44 13.10
C MET A 73 -3.47 5.70 12.34
N GLU A 74 -2.34 6.29 12.72
CA GLU A 74 -1.74 7.45 12.06
C GLU A 74 -1.37 7.14 10.61
N VAL A 75 -0.70 6.01 10.34
CA VAL A 75 -0.31 5.66 8.97
C VAL A 75 -1.53 5.33 8.10
N VAL A 76 -2.55 4.65 8.64
CA VAL A 76 -3.79 4.35 7.90
C VAL A 76 -4.52 5.65 7.55
N ALA A 77 -4.68 6.56 8.52
CA ALA A 77 -5.31 7.86 8.27
C ALA A 77 -4.53 8.68 7.22
N HIS A 78 -3.19 8.68 7.31
CA HIS A 78 -2.33 9.35 6.34
C HIS A 78 -2.46 8.75 4.93
N ILE A 79 -2.45 7.43 4.81
CA ILE A 79 -2.65 6.73 3.53
C ILE A 79 -3.99 7.12 2.91
N SER A 80 -5.07 7.11 3.68
CA SER A 80 -6.40 7.51 3.19
C SER A 80 -6.41 8.95 2.70
N SER A 81 -5.85 9.89 3.47
CA SER A 81 -5.75 11.30 3.08
C SER A 81 -4.94 11.49 1.80
N VAL A 82 -3.75 10.87 1.70
CA VAL A 82 -2.89 11.00 0.53
C VAL A 82 -3.55 10.44 -0.73
N LEU A 83 -4.23 9.30 -0.62
CA LEU A 83 -4.97 8.72 -1.74
C LEU A 83 -6.09 9.64 -2.21
N GLU A 84 -6.86 10.20 -1.28
CA GLU A 84 -7.95 11.13 -1.60
C GLU A 84 -7.42 12.42 -2.24
N ASP A 85 -6.37 13.03 -1.68
CA ASP A 85 -5.78 14.27 -2.16
C ASP A 85 -5.19 14.10 -3.57
N VAL A 86 -4.40 13.05 -3.78
CA VAL A 86 -3.74 12.80 -5.06
C VAL A 86 -4.77 12.46 -6.14
N LEU A 87 -5.78 11.66 -5.81
CA LEU A 87 -6.84 11.32 -6.76
C LEU A 87 -7.75 12.52 -7.05
N SER A 88 -8.13 13.30 -6.03
CA SER A 88 -8.94 14.52 -6.20
C SER A 88 -8.22 15.55 -7.08
N ALA A 89 -6.91 15.73 -6.88
CA ALA A 89 -6.08 16.59 -7.72
C ALA A 89 -5.97 16.07 -9.16
N HIS A 90 -5.85 14.75 -9.35
CA HIS A 90 -5.81 14.13 -10.67
C HIS A 90 -7.13 14.34 -11.43
N VAL A 91 -8.27 14.10 -10.77
CA VAL A 91 -9.61 14.31 -11.34
C VAL A 91 -9.85 15.79 -11.65
N ALA A 92 -9.46 16.71 -10.76
CA ALA A 92 -9.61 18.15 -10.99
C ALA A 92 -8.81 18.62 -12.22
N LYS A 93 -7.58 18.11 -12.38
CA LYS A 93 -6.75 18.38 -13.56
C LYS A 93 -7.41 17.83 -14.83
N GLU A 94 -7.91 16.61 -14.81
CA GLU A 94 -8.55 15.99 -15.97
C GLU A 94 -9.84 16.74 -16.38
N MET A 95 -10.67 17.17 -15.41
CA MET A 95 -11.87 17.96 -15.70
C MET A 95 -11.53 19.28 -16.38
N ASN A 96 -10.48 19.96 -15.91
CA ASN A 96 -10.01 21.23 -16.47
C ASN A 96 -9.43 21.07 -17.88
N GLU A 97 -8.68 19.99 -18.12
CA GLU A 97 -8.07 19.70 -19.43
C GLU A 97 -9.10 19.25 -20.48
N ARG A 98 -10.09 18.43 -20.07
CA ARG A 98 -11.07 17.85 -21.00
C ARG A 98 -12.33 18.69 -21.19
N HIS A 99 -12.44 19.86 -20.56
CA HIS A 99 -13.71 20.64 -20.48
C HIS A 99 -14.90 19.73 -20.13
N ALA A 100 -14.66 18.75 -19.24
CA ALA A 100 -15.53 17.60 -19.11
C ALA A 100 -16.85 17.99 -18.42
N VAL A 101 -17.98 17.66 -19.07
CA VAL A 101 -19.34 17.82 -18.54
C VAL A 101 -19.69 16.71 -17.53
N SER A 102 -18.79 15.75 -17.29
CA SER A 102 -19.05 14.64 -16.38
C SER A 102 -18.91 15.07 -14.91
N PRO A 103 -19.81 14.61 -14.02
CA PRO A 103 -19.72 14.94 -12.61
C PRO A 103 -18.46 14.32 -11.99
N LYS A 104 -17.72 15.12 -11.21
CA LYS A 104 -16.46 14.77 -10.50
C LYS A 104 -16.50 13.38 -9.86
N THR A 105 -17.62 13.05 -9.21
CA THR A 105 -17.84 11.75 -8.53
C THR A 105 -17.73 10.55 -9.47
N ARG A 106 -18.19 10.65 -10.72
CA ARG A 106 -18.10 9.54 -11.70
C ARG A 106 -16.68 9.29 -12.17
N LEU A 107 -15.91 10.36 -12.39
CA LEU A 107 -14.49 10.24 -12.76
C LEU A 107 -13.69 9.65 -11.61
N PHE A 108 -13.93 10.11 -10.39
CA PHE A 108 -13.30 9.58 -9.18
C PHE A 108 -13.56 8.08 -9.01
N GLN A 109 -14.82 7.64 -9.16
CA GLN A 109 -15.18 6.21 -9.11
C GLN A 109 -14.55 5.38 -10.23
N SER A 110 -14.41 5.95 -11.44
CA SER A 110 -13.77 5.25 -12.54
C SER A 110 -12.31 4.98 -12.25
N HIS A 111 -11.56 6.00 -11.83
CA HIS A 111 -10.13 5.86 -11.51
C HIS A 111 -9.87 4.89 -10.36
N ILE A 112 -10.76 4.84 -9.35
CA ILE A 112 -10.68 3.83 -8.28
C ILE A 112 -10.85 2.42 -8.88
N ARG A 113 -11.88 2.21 -9.71
CA ARG A 113 -12.14 0.92 -10.34
C ARG A 113 -10.97 0.49 -11.24
N ASP A 114 -10.41 1.41 -12.00
CA ASP A 114 -9.29 1.13 -12.91
C ASP A 114 -8.02 0.78 -12.11
N GLY A 115 -7.75 1.50 -11.01
CA GLY A 115 -6.68 1.16 -10.08
C GLY A 115 -6.85 -0.22 -9.43
N MET A 116 -8.06 -0.56 -8.99
CA MET A 116 -8.35 -1.89 -8.43
C MET A 116 -8.25 -3.00 -9.48
N ALA A 117 -8.69 -2.75 -10.71
CA ALA A 117 -8.57 -3.73 -11.80
C ALA A 117 -7.10 -4.04 -12.10
N CYS A 118 -6.22 -3.02 -12.14
CA CYS A 118 -4.78 -3.23 -12.26
C CYS A 118 -4.21 -4.07 -11.11
N TRP A 119 -4.65 -3.82 -9.87
CA TRP A 119 -4.17 -4.56 -8.70
C TRP A 119 -4.58 -6.04 -8.70
N VAL A 120 -5.86 -6.34 -8.95
CA VAL A 120 -6.39 -7.72 -8.99
C VAL A 120 -5.74 -8.55 -10.10
N LEU A 121 -5.49 -7.93 -11.26
CA LEU A 121 -4.81 -8.61 -12.36
C LEU A 121 -3.34 -8.89 -12.03
N HIS A 122 -2.67 -7.98 -11.32
CA HIS A 122 -1.29 -8.18 -10.85
C HIS A 122 -1.18 -9.29 -9.78
N GLU A 123 -2.13 -9.38 -8.87
CA GLU A 123 -2.14 -10.41 -7.82
C GLU A 123 -2.35 -11.83 -8.39
N ARG A 124 -3.18 -11.96 -9.44
CA ARG A 124 -3.34 -13.24 -10.17
C ARG A 124 -2.06 -13.69 -10.87
N GLU A 125 -1.32 -12.78 -11.50
CA GLU A 125 -0.05 -13.12 -12.15
C GLU A 125 1.03 -13.59 -11.17
N LEU A 126 1.01 -13.11 -9.92
CA LEU A 126 1.93 -13.56 -8.87
C LEU A 126 1.53 -14.94 -8.31
N SER A 127 0.23 -15.23 -8.24
CA SER A 127 -0.28 -16.55 -7.84
C SER A 127 0.03 -17.63 -8.88
N ASP A 128 -0.02 -17.31 -10.17
CA ASP A 128 0.27 -18.27 -11.25
C ASP A 128 1.77 -18.59 -11.40
N LYS A 129 2.66 -17.75 -10.85
CA LYS A 129 4.12 -17.96 -10.87
C LYS A 129 4.67 -18.68 -9.64
N SER A 130 3.81 -19.07 -8.70
CA SER A 130 4.18 -19.70 -7.42
C SER A 130 4.00 -21.23 -7.39
N PHE A 131 3.93 -21.89 -8.56
CA PHE A 131 3.92 -23.35 -8.72
C PHE A 131 5.13 -23.85 -9.49
#